data_AF-A0A1F4ZU73-F1
#
_entry.id   AF-A0A1F4ZU73-F1
#
_cell.length_a   1.000
_cell.length_b   1.000
_cell.length_c   1.000
_cell.angle_alpha   90.00
_cell.angle_beta   90.00
_cell.angle_gamma   90.00
#
_symmetry.space_group_name_H-M   'P 1'
#
loop_
_entity.id
_entity.type
_entity.pdbx_description
1 polymer ?
#
loop_
_entity_poly.entity_id
_entity_poly.type
_entity_poly.pdbx_seq_one_letter_code
_entity_poly.pdbx_strand_id
1 'polypeptide(L)'
;MKTEEKNERPEFKGKNLEDAIAHAEHVLKLPRTQLNYEIVTEKTKLFGIKGREIVINAWPKEAPEESAVTRFLNALLPVFPLEIGFQVRQKPDHLYVIFNGNDKQLLLWKDGALLLALQHVLNKISDQKVQVDCEFFRKRKEKQLKD
;
A
#
# COMPACT_ATOMS: atom_id res chain seq x y z
N MET A 1 -7.79 36.38 -14.93
CA MET A 1 -7.78 35.28 -15.91
C MET A 1 -6.97 34.15 -15.29
N LYS A 2 -7.62 33.09 -14.79
CA LYS A 2 -6.93 31.95 -14.17
C LYS A 2 -6.44 31.07 -15.32
N THR A 3 -5.13 30.92 -15.44
CA THR A 3 -4.50 30.00 -16.38
C THR A 3 -4.80 28.59 -15.89
N GLU A 4 -5.60 27.84 -16.64
CA GLU A 4 -5.80 26.41 -16.41
C GLU A 4 -4.48 25.71 -16.72
N GLU A 5 -3.71 25.35 -15.68
CA GLU A 5 -2.62 24.40 -15.81
C GLU A 5 -3.23 23.06 -16.23
N LYS A 6 -3.12 22.76 -17.52
CA LYS A 6 -3.44 21.46 -18.08
C LYS A 6 -2.48 20.46 -17.44
N ASN A 7 -2.97 19.68 -16.47
CA ASN A 7 -2.24 18.52 -15.95
C ASN A 7 -2.01 17.55 -17.13
N GLU A 8 -0.89 17.69 -17.84
CA GLU A 8 -0.52 16.85 -18.98
C GLU A 8 -0.10 15.47 -18.47
N ARG A 9 -1.10 14.66 -18.11
CA ARG A 9 -0.91 13.23 -17.86
C ARG A 9 -0.52 12.56 -19.19
N PRO A 10 0.46 11.64 -19.20
CA PRO A 10 0.93 11.05 -20.45
C PRO A 10 -0.16 10.17 -21.11
N GLU A 11 -0.38 10.41 -22.39
CA GLU A 11 -1.32 9.68 -23.24
C GLU A 11 -0.68 8.42 -23.84
N PHE A 12 -1.38 7.28 -23.76
CA PHE A 12 -1.01 6.01 -24.36
C PHE A 12 -2.10 5.51 -25.29
N LYS A 13 -1.69 4.88 -26.39
CA LYS A 13 -2.58 4.47 -27.48
C LYS A 13 -2.47 2.98 -27.77
N GLY A 14 -3.59 2.38 -28.15
CA GLY A 14 -3.69 0.97 -28.54
C GLY A 14 -4.89 0.70 -29.45
N LYS A 15 -4.91 -0.47 -30.11
CA LYS A 15 -6.07 -0.88 -30.95
C LYS A 15 -7.29 -1.24 -30.11
N ASN A 16 -7.07 -1.55 -28.84
CA ASN A 16 -8.05 -1.82 -27.81
C ASN A 16 -7.48 -1.33 -26.45
N LEU A 17 -8.24 -1.48 -25.37
CA LEU A 17 -7.85 -0.99 -24.04
C LEU A 17 -6.62 -1.72 -23.50
N GLU A 18 -6.57 -3.04 -23.71
CA GLU A 18 -5.45 -3.88 -23.25
C GLU A 18 -4.14 -3.48 -23.93
N ASP A 19 -4.18 -3.22 -25.25
CA ASP A 19 -3.02 -2.73 -26.00
C ASP A 19 -2.52 -1.37 -25.46
N ALA A 20 -3.45 -0.47 -25.11
CA ALA A 20 -3.12 0.85 -24.56
C ALA A 20 -2.52 0.74 -23.14
N ILE A 21 -3.06 -0.16 -22.30
CA ILE A 21 -2.51 -0.44 -20.97
C ILE A 21 -1.13 -1.11 -21.09
N ALA A 22 -0.96 -2.09 -21.96
CA ALA A 22 0.33 -2.75 -22.17
C ALA A 22 1.40 -1.77 -22.67
N HIS A 23 1.01 -0.82 -23.53
CA HIS A 23 1.88 0.28 -23.95
C HIS A 23 2.29 1.16 -22.76
N ALA A 24 1.35 1.51 -21.87
CA ALA A 24 1.65 2.23 -20.65
C ALA A 24 2.57 1.43 -19.70
N GLU A 25 2.33 0.12 -19.52
CA GLU A 25 3.18 -0.76 -18.70
C GLU A 25 4.63 -0.77 -19.23
N HIS A 26 4.80 -0.86 -20.55
CA HIS A 26 6.10 -0.87 -21.20
C HIS A 26 6.85 0.46 -21.04
N VAL A 27 6.17 1.59 -21.31
CA VAL A 27 6.81 2.91 -21.29
C VAL A 27 7.08 3.38 -19.87
N LEU A 28 6.12 3.21 -18.95
CA LEU A 28 6.26 3.61 -17.55
C LEU A 28 7.09 2.61 -16.74
N LYS A 29 7.37 1.42 -17.28
CA LYS A 29 8.07 0.32 -16.59
C LYS A 29 7.42 -0.07 -15.27
N LEU A 30 6.10 0.04 -15.20
CA LEU A 30 5.28 -0.29 -14.04
C LEU A 30 4.22 -1.31 -14.46
N PRO A 31 3.96 -2.36 -13.65
CA PRO A 31 2.82 -3.24 -13.88
C PRO A 31 1.51 -2.48 -13.73
N ARG A 32 0.45 -2.92 -14.40
CA ARG A 32 -0.92 -2.33 -14.32
C ARG A 32 -1.44 -2.17 -12.90
N THR A 33 -1.00 -3.03 -11.98
CA THR A 33 -1.39 -2.95 -10.56
C THR A 33 -0.91 -1.67 -9.88
N GLN A 34 0.14 -1.04 -10.41
CA GLN A 34 0.75 0.19 -9.96
C GLN A 34 0.42 1.41 -10.83
N LEU A 35 -0.55 1.29 -11.75
CA LEU A 35 -0.98 2.38 -12.64
C LEU A 35 -2.43 2.78 -12.34
N ASN A 36 -2.69 4.07 -12.35
CA ASN A 36 -4.03 4.62 -12.56
C ASN A 36 -4.17 4.97 -14.05
N TYR A 37 -5.37 4.83 -14.60
CA TYR A 37 -5.65 5.29 -15.96
C TYR A 37 -7.08 5.79 -16.11
N GLU A 38 -7.28 6.68 -17.08
CA GLU A 38 -8.59 7.15 -17.54
C GLU A 38 -8.66 7.03 -19.07
N ILE A 39 -9.83 6.65 -19.59
CA ILE A 39 -10.05 6.56 -21.05
C ILE A 39 -10.38 7.97 -21.55
N VAL A 40 -9.57 8.50 -22.47
CA VAL A 40 -9.68 9.87 -22.95
C VAL A 40 -10.57 9.95 -24.19
N THR A 41 -10.41 9.07 -25.18
CA THR A 41 -11.23 9.09 -26.42
C THR A 41 -11.05 7.79 -27.23
N GLU A 42 -12.09 7.40 -27.99
CA GLU A 42 -11.95 6.61 -29.22
C GLU A 42 -11.74 7.55 -30.42
N LYS A 43 -10.49 7.89 -30.77
CA LYS A 43 -10.25 8.77 -31.93
C LYS A 43 -10.43 7.95 -33.21
N THR A 44 -11.59 8.06 -33.86
CA THR A 44 -11.80 7.50 -35.19
C THR A 44 -11.21 8.49 -36.22
N LYS A 45 -10.08 8.15 -36.84
CA LYS A 45 -9.55 8.96 -37.96
C LYS A 45 -10.54 8.92 -39.13
N LEU A 46 -11.10 10.08 -39.46
CA LEU A 46 -11.73 10.34 -40.76
C LEU A 46 -10.62 10.25 -41.83
N PHE A 47 -10.92 9.72 -43.02
CA PHE A 47 -10.03 9.32 -44.14
C PHE A 47 -9.57 7.84 -44.14
N GLY A 48 -10.53 6.94 -44.38
CA GLY A 48 -10.33 5.84 -45.32
C GLY A 48 -9.75 4.51 -44.84
N ILE A 49 -9.23 4.40 -43.61
CA ILE A 49 -8.77 3.10 -43.05
C ILE A 49 -9.37 2.90 -41.65
N LYS A 50 -10.22 1.88 -41.53
CA LYS A 50 -10.97 1.51 -40.32
C LYS A 50 -10.01 0.98 -39.24
N GLY A 51 -9.72 1.79 -38.23
CA GLY A 51 -9.17 1.33 -36.96
C GLY A 51 -9.71 2.20 -35.84
N ARG A 52 -10.41 1.60 -34.87
CA ARG A 52 -10.70 2.28 -33.60
C ARG A 52 -9.40 2.32 -32.82
N GLU A 53 -8.93 3.51 -32.47
CA GLU A 53 -7.77 3.70 -31.61
C GLU A 53 -8.28 4.17 -30.25
N ILE A 54 -7.92 3.43 -29.20
CA ILE A 54 -8.24 3.77 -27.81
C ILE A 54 -7.08 4.57 -27.24
N VAL A 55 -7.38 5.73 -26.68
CA VAL A 55 -6.42 6.59 -25.99
C VAL A 55 -6.74 6.62 -24.50
N ILE A 56 -5.73 6.37 -23.67
CA ILE A 56 -5.81 6.49 -22.21
C ILE A 56 -4.79 7.51 -21.71
N ASN A 57 -5.09 8.22 -20.63
CA ASN A 57 -4.02 8.79 -19.80
C ASN A 57 -3.67 7.74 -18.76
N ALA A 58 -2.39 7.46 -18.54
CA ALA A 58 -1.95 6.58 -17.47
C ALA A 58 -0.86 7.25 -16.63
N TRP A 59 -0.89 7.05 -15.33
CA TRP A 59 0.10 7.59 -14.40
C TRP A 59 0.38 6.59 -13.28
N PRO A 60 1.57 6.64 -12.65
CA PRO A 60 1.84 5.85 -11.47
C PRO A 60 0.75 6.08 -10.42
N LYS A 61 0.29 5.01 -9.78
CA LYS A 61 -0.36 5.14 -8.49
C LYS A 61 0.62 5.84 -7.58
N GLU A 62 0.14 6.83 -6.83
CA GLU A 62 0.90 7.34 -5.70
C GLU A 62 1.28 6.13 -4.84
N ALA A 63 2.58 5.93 -4.63
CA ALA A 63 3.01 4.98 -3.62
C ALA A 63 2.31 5.41 -2.33
N PRO A 64 1.69 4.48 -1.57
CA PRO A 64 1.13 4.85 -0.28
C PRO A 64 2.24 5.56 0.48
N GLU A 65 1.98 6.79 0.94
CA GLU A 65 2.95 7.47 1.78
C GLU A 65 3.36 6.52 2.92
N GLU A 66 4.66 6.44 3.18
CA GLU A 66 5.16 5.58 4.25
C GLU A 66 4.52 6.02 5.57
N SER A 67 3.61 5.20 6.08
CA SER A 67 2.88 5.47 7.31
C SER A 67 3.83 5.82 8.46
N ALA A 68 3.41 6.70 9.36
CA ALA A 68 4.17 7.05 10.56
C ALA A 68 4.59 5.80 11.36
N VAL A 69 3.74 4.76 11.38
CA VAL A 69 4.03 3.45 11.96
C VAL A 69 5.24 2.78 11.30
N THR A 70 5.26 2.69 9.97
CA THR A 70 6.32 2.01 9.23
C THR A 70 7.65 2.75 9.41
N ARG A 71 7.61 4.09 9.29
CA ARG A 71 8.77 4.96 9.50
C ARG A 71 9.36 4.83 10.90
N PHE A 72 8.50 4.83 11.92
CA PHE A 72 8.93 4.67 13.31
C PHE A 72 9.56 3.30 13.56
N LEU A 73 8.94 2.21 13.10
CA LEU A 73 9.48 0.86 13.29
C LEU A 73 10.79 0.65 12.53
N ASN A 74 10.91 1.20 11.32
CA ASN A 74 12.16 1.20 10.55
C ASN A 74 13.30 1.95 11.27
N ALA A 75 13.00 2.98 12.04
CA ALA A 75 13.98 3.70 12.84
C ALA A 75 14.28 3.02 14.19
N LEU A 76 13.26 2.44 14.84
CA LEU A 76 13.37 1.82 16.16
C LEU A 76 14.09 0.46 16.11
N LEU A 77 13.66 -0.44 15.22
CA LEU A 77 14.12 -1.84 15.24
C LEU A 77 15.64 -2.01 15.07
N PRO A 78 16.35 -1.22 14.24
CA PRO A 78 17.80 -1.33 14.13
C PRO A 78 18.58 -0.99 15.41
N VAL A 79 18.00 -0.18 16.30
CA VAL A 79 18.61 0.18 17.60
C VAL A 79 17.96 -0.56 18.77
N PHE A 80 16.96 -1.40 18.49
CA PHE A 80 16.28 -2.21 19.48
C PHE A 80 17.12 -3.46 19.74
N PRO A 81 17.36 -3.85 21.02
CA PRO A 81 18.29 -4.94 21.34
C PRO A 81 17.76 -6.35 21.00
N LEU A 82 16.61 -6.45 20.32
CA LEU A 82 15.95 -7.71 19.98
C LEU A 82 15.88 -7.88 18.46
N GLU A 83 16.17 -9.08 17.97
CA GLU A 83 16.04 -9.45 16.56
C GLU A 83 14.56 -9.68 16.20
N ILE A 84 13.88 -8.57 15.93
CA ILE A 84 12.45 -8.49 15.60
C ILE A 84 12.27 -7.88 14.22
N GLY A 85 11.45 -8.52 13.39
CA GLY A 85 10.95 -7.98 12.13
C GLY A 85 9.46 -7.65 12.21
N PHE A 86 8.94 -6.99 11.18
CA PHE A 86 7.51 -6.67 11.09
C PHE A 86 6.99 -6.71 9.66
N GLN A 87 5.67 -6.88 9.54
CA GLN A 87 4.91 -6.67 8.30
C GLN A 87 3.70 -5.79 8.60
N VAL A 88 3.44 -4.81 7.75
CA VAL A 88 2.25 -3.95 7.84
C VAL A 88 1.22 -4.35 6.79
N ARG A 89 -0.04 -4.47 7.21
CA ARG A 89 -1.20 -4.69 6.32
C ARG A 89 -2.21 -3.58 6.56
N GLN A 90 -2.46 -2.77 5.54
CA GLN A 90 -3.48 -1.74 5.61
C GLN A 90 -4.87 -2.34 5.35
N LYS A 91 -5.81 -2.03 6.24
CA LYS A 91 -7.24 -2.32 6.10
C LYS A 91 -8.01 -1.00 6.16
N PRO A 92 -9.27 -0.96 5.70
CA PRO A 92 -10.07 0.28 5.68
C PRO A 92 -10.10 1.00 7.05
N ASP A 93 -10.29 0.24 8.14
CA ASP A 93 -10.51 0.83 9.47
C ASP A 93 -9.29 0.76 10.41
N HIS A 94 -8.26 0.01 10.04
CA HIS A 94 -7.11 -0.23 10.92
C HIS A 94 -5.84 -0.63 10.16
N LEU A 95 -4.70 -0.33 10.78
CA LEU A 95 -3.40 -0.85 10.39
C LEU A 95 -3.08 -2.09 11.20
N TYR A 96 -2.78 -3.20 10.52
CA TYR A 96 -2.35 -4.43 11.17
C TYR A 96 -0.83 -4.54 11.09
N VAL A 97 -0.17 -4.74 12.24
CA VAL A 97 1.28 -4.95 12.32
C VAL A 97 1.54 -6.34 12.87
N ILE A 98 2.21 -7.17 12.08
CA ILE A 98 2.57 -8.53 12.47
C ILE A 98 4.05 -8.55 12.79
N PHE A 99 4.39 -8.79 14.05
CA PHE A 99 5.78 -8.96 14.47
C PHE A 99 6.25 -10.40 14.28
N ASN A 100 7.51 -10.55 13.87
CA ASN A 100 8.19 -11.82 13.71
C ASN A 100 9.67 -11.67 14.10
N GLY A 101 10.50 -12.68 13.84
CA GLY A 101 11.93 -12.67 14.18
C GLY A 101 12.32 -13.76 15.17
N ASN A 102 13.62 -13.82 15.49
CA ASN A 102 14.20 -14.83 16.37
C ASN A 102 13.80 -14.57 17.83
N ASP A 103 13.77 -13.31 18.24
CA ASP A 103 13.47 -12.90 19.62
C ASP A 103 11.98 -12.64 19.88
N LYS A 104 11.10 -12.96 18.94
CA LYS A 104 9.65 -12.64 19.01
C LYS A 104 8.95 -13.19 20.26
N GLN A 105 9.47 -14.27 20.85
CA GLN A 105 8.94 -14.83 22.10
C GLN A 105 9.00 -13.84 23.27
N LEU A 106 9.98 -12.92 23.28
CA LEU A 106 10.10 -11.88 24.29
C LEU A 106 8.97 -10.83 24.19
N LEU A 107 8.37 -10.64 23.00
CA LEU A 107 7.18 -9.80 22.84
C LEU A 107 5.97 -10.38 23.58
N LEU A 108 5.92 -11.71 23.71
CA LEU A 108 4.82 -12.47 24.31
C LEU A 108 4.97 -12.66 25.83
N TRP A 109 6.12 -12.31 26.40
CA TRP A 109 6.37 -12.43 27.83
C TRP A 109 5.43 -11.56 28.67
N LYS A 110 5.19 -12.03 29.91
CA LYS A 110 4.28 -11.39 30.87
C LYS A 110 2.94 -11.04 30.23
N ASP A 111 2.32 -12.04 29.60
CA ASP A 111 1.01 -11.89 28.95
C ASP A 111 1.01 -10.82 27.83
N GLY A 112 2.09 -10.78 27.06
CA GLY A 112 2.24 -9.86 25.93
C GLY A 112 2.49 -8.40 26.31
N ALA A 113 3.01 -8.12 27.51
CA ALA A 113 3.19 -6.76 28.00
C ALA A 113 3.99 -5.87 27.03
N LEU A 114 5.10 -6.38 26.47
CA LEU A 114 5.91 -5.63 25.51
C LEU A 114 5.18 -5.43 24.17
N LEU A 115 4.53 -6.47 23.65
CA LEU A 115 3.72 -6.38 22.43
C LEU A 115 2.62 -5.31 22.56
N LEU A 116 1.92 -5.30 23.71
CA LEU A 116 0.86 -4.33 23.99
C LEU A 116 1.39 -2.92 24.22
N ALA A 117 2.57 -2.77 24.83
CA ALA A 117 3.23 -1.47 24.98
C ALA A 117 3.64 -0.88 23.61
N LEU A 118 4.20 -1.71 22.71
CA LEU A 118 4.48 -1.30 21.34
C LEU A 118 3.20 -0.87 20.63
N GLN A 119 2.12 -1.66 20.73
CA GLN A 119 0.83 -1.26 20.16
C GLN A 119 0.35 0.09 20.69
N HIS A 120 0.51 0.36 21.99
CA HIS A 120 0.12 1.63 22.58
C HIS A 120 0.88 2.80 21.93
N VAL A 121 2.21 2.69 21.80
CA VAL A 121 3.03 3.72 21.14
C VAL A 121 2.62 3.89 19.68
N LEU A 122 2.45 2.79 18.94
CA LEU A 122 2.06 2.84 17.53
C LEU A 122 0.69 3.51 17.32
N ASN A 123 -0.27 3.29 18.23
CA ASN A 123 -1.55 3.99 18.19
C ASN A 123 -1.44 5.50 18.48
N LYS A 124 -0.41 5.95 19.19
CA LYS A 124 -0.22 7.38 19.50
C LYS A 124 0.38 8.17 18.35
N ILE A 125 1.11 7.50 17.46
CA ILE A 125 1.79 8.12 16.32
C ILE A 125 1.05 7.91 14.99
N SER A 126 -0.05 7.15 15.00
CA SER A 126 -0.80 6.77 13.80
C SER A 126 -2.15 7.47 13.77
N ASP A 127 -2.56 7.94 12.59
CA ASP A 127 -3.89 8.51 12.36
C ASP A 127 -4.99 7.42 12.27
N GLN A 128 -4.59 6.17 12.07
CA GLN A 128 -5.48 5.01 12.07
C GLN A 128 -5.23 4.14 13.31
N LYS A 129 -6.27 3.43 13.76
CA LYS A 129 -6.14 2.43 14.84
C LYS A 129 -5.12 1.37 14.42
N VAL A 130 -4.12 1.14 15.26
CA VAL A 130 -3.11 0.10 15.05
C VAL A 130 -3.42 -1.12 15.89
N GLN A 131 -3.46 -2.27 15.23
CA GLN A 131 -3.58 -3.57 15.87
C GLN A 131 -2.30 -4.37 15.63
N VAL A 132 -1.66 -4.81 16.70
CA VAL A 132 -0.47 -5.67 16.60
C VAL A 132 -0.83 -7.12 16.87
N ASP A 133 -0.06 -8.03 16.30
CA ASP A 133 -0.10 -9.44 16.62
C ASP A 133 1.29 -10.09 16.49
N CYS A 134 1.49 -11.15 17.24
CA CYS A 134 2.68 -11.99 17.19
C CYS A 134 2.24 -13.43 17.50
N GLU A 135 2.52 -14.35 16.58
CA GLU A 135 2.13 -15.76 16.69
C GLU A 135 0.69 -16.00 17.15
N PHE A 136 -0.33 -15.33 16.60
CA PHE A 136 -1.73 -15.51 17.01
C PHE A 136 -2.02 -15.22 18.49
N PHE A 137 -1.22 -14.35 19.14
CA PHE A 137 -1.39 -13.94 20.53
C PHE A 137 -2.83 -13.53 20.82
N ARG A 138 -3.46 -12.75 19.93
CA ARG A 138 -4.84 -12.27 20.10
C ARG A 138 -5.85 -13.40 20.17
N LYS A 139 -5.77 -14.36 19.24
CA LYS A 139 -6.66 -15.53 19.22
C LYS A 139 -6.55 -16.34 20.52
N ARG A 140 -5.33 -16.50 21.05
CA ARG A 140 -5.12 -17.17 22.35
C ARG A 140 -5.71 -16.36 23.50
N LYS A 141 -5.48 -15.04 23.53
CA LYS A 141 -5.96 -14.16 24.59
C LYS A 141 -7.49 -14.10 24.63
N GLU A 142 -8.14 -14.02 23.49
CA GLU A 142 -9.61 -14.04 23.38
C GLU A 142 -10.21 -15.36 23.88
N LYS A 143 -9.52 -16.49 23.66
CA LYS A 143 -9.97 -17.78 24.19
C LYS A 143 -9.91 -17.79 25.73
N GLN A 144 -8.79 -17.35 26.31
CA GLN A 144 -8.60 -17.29 27.77
C GLN A 144 -9.58 -16.36 28.48
N LEU A 145 -10.10 -15.33 27.82
CA LEU A 145 -11.07 -14.40 28.41
C LEU A 145 -12.52 -14.89 28.32
N LYS A 146 -12.77 -15.93 27.53
CA LYS A 146 -14.08 -16.57 27.39
C LYS A 146 -14.24 -17.77 28.33
N ASP A 147 -13.13 -18.31 28.82
CA ASP A 147 -13.04 -19.38 29.81
C ASP A 147 -13.09 -18.79 31.23
#